data_AF-A0A2E7KZR4-F1
#
_entry.id   AF-A0A2E7KZR4-F1
#
_cell.length_a   1.000
_cell.length_b   1.000
_cell.length_c   1.000
_cell.angle_alpha   90.00
_cell.angle_beta   90.00
_cell.angle_gamma   90.00
#
_symmetry.space_group_name_H-M   'P 1'
#
loop_
_entity.id
_entity.type
_entity.pdbx_description
1 polymer ?
#
loop_
_entity_poly.entity_id
_entity_poly.type
_entity_poly.pdbx_seq_one_letter_code
_entity_poly.pdbx_strand_id
1 'polypeptide(L)' 'MSDKTAMQEELLTVRGLVSGFETDRGIIRAVDGVSFEIEKGKTTG' A
#
# COMPACT_ATOMS: atom_id res chain seq x y z
N MET A 1 9.85 -1.42 30.67
CA MET A 1 9.33 -2.33 29.63
C MET A 1 8.23 -1.56 28.90
N SER A 2 8.52 -0.49 28.16
CA SER A 2 9.39 -0.33 26.98
C SER A 2 8.85 -1.08 25.76
N ASP A 3 7.62 -0.78 25.34
CA ASP A 3 7.04 -1.37 24.12
C ASP A 3 6.39 -0.37 23.15
N LYS A 4 6.42 0.94 23.43
CA LYS A 4 5.59 1.93 22.70
C LYS A 4 6.33 2.92 21.79
N THR A 5 7.64 2.77 21.62
CA THR A 5 8.47 3.71 20.82
C THR A 5 9.19 3.02 19.65
N ALA A 6 9.26 1.69 19.60
CA ALA A 6 10.08 0.95 18.64
C ALA A 6 9.39 0.61 17.31
N MET A 7 8.06 0.76 17.22
CA MET A 7 7.32 0.75 15.95
C MET A 7 7.04 2.20 15.59
N GLN A 8 7.80 2.77 14.67
CA GLN A 8 7.43 4.03 14.02
C GLN A 8 5.96 3.92 13.60
N GLU A 9 5.10 4.87 14.04
CA GLU A 9 3.64 4.79 13.88
C GLU A 9 3.28 4.42 12.42
N GLU A 10 2.94 3.15 12.16
CA GLU A 10 2.38 2.71 10.89
C GLU A 10 1.15 3.55 10.61
N LEU A 11 1.22 4.35 9.55
CA LEU A 11 0.19 5.31 9.18
C LEU A 11 -0.81 4.70 8.19
N LEU A 12 -0.31 3.89 7.25
CA LEU A 12 -1.11 3.25 6.23
C LEU A 12 -0.64 1.82 6.01
N THR A 13 -1.57 0.87 6.02
CA THR A 13 -1.33 -0.53 5.64
C THR A 13 -2.27 -0.89 4.51
N VAL A 14 -1.72 -1.31 3.37
CA VAL A 14 -2.48 -1.78 2.21
C VAL A 14 -2.14 -3.24 1.95
N ARG A 15 -3.16 -4.07 1.76
CA ARG A 15 -3.01 -5.52 1.53
C ARG A 15 -3.71 -5.91 0.24
N GLY A 16 -2.97 -6.54 -0.67
CA GLY A 16 -3.51 -7.11 -1.91
C GLY A 16 -4.20 -6.10 -2.83
N LEU A 17 -3.66 -4.87 -2.95
CA LEU A 17 -4.19 -3.85 -3.84
C LEU A 17 -4.20 -4.37 -5.28
N VAL A 18 -5.40 -4.46 -5.84
CA VAL A 18 -5.64 -4.72 -7.25
C VAL A 18 -6.40 -3.52 -7.81
N SER A 19 -5.90 -2.96 -8.90
CA SER A 19 -6.53 -1.83 -9.58
C SER A 19 -6.31 -1.95 -11.08
N GLY A 20 -7.27 -1.49 -11.86
CA GLY A 20 -7.23 -1.53 -13.31
C GLY A 20 -8.18 -0.54 -13.95
N PHE A 21 -8.03 -0.39 -15.26
CA PHE A 21 -8.82 0.52 -16.07
C PHE A 21 -9.53 -0.25 -17.17
N GLU A 22 -10.79 0.10 -17.42
CA GLU A 22 -11.54 -0.41 -18.56
C GLU A 22 -11.05 0.28 -19.83
N THR A 23 -10.84 -0.52 -20.88
CA THR A 23 -10.53 -0.04 -22.23
C THR A 23 -11.38 -0.79 -23.23
N ASP A 24 -11.45 -0.29 -24.47
CA ASP A 24 -12.15 -0.97 -25.57
C ASP A 24 -11.61 -2.38 -25.88
N ARG A 25 -10.40 -2.69 -25.40
CA ARG A 25 -9.74 -4.00 -25.55
C ARG A 25 -9.85 -4.88 -24.30
N GLY A 26 -10.61 -4.45 -23.29
CA GLY A 26 -10.78 -5.12 -22.01
C GLY A 26 -10.13 -4.39 -20.84
N ILE A 27 -10.19 -5.01 -19.66
CA ILE A 27 -9.59 -4.47 -18.43
C ILE A 27 -8.07 -4.61 -18.49
N ILE A 28 -7.37 -3.49 -18.34
CA ILE A 28 -5.93 -3.46 -18.13
C ILE A 28 -5.67 -3.33 -16.62
N ARG A 29 -5.02 -4.34 -16.02
CA ARG A 29 -4.58 -4.26 -14.62
C ARG A 29 -3.37 -3.33 -14.51
N ALA A 30 -3.52 -2.26 -13.75
CA ALA A 30 -2.46 -1.29 -13.47
C ALA A 30 -1.68 -1.67 -12.21
N VAL A 31 -2.35 -2.28 -11.24
CA VAL A 31 -1.75 -2.81 -10.02
C VAL A 31 -2.33 -4.20 -9.76
N ASP A 32 -1.47 -5.17 -9.47
CA ASP A 32 -1.88 -6.57 -9.28
C ASP A 32 -1.33 -7.15 -7.97
N GLY A 33 -2.16 -7.13 -6.93
CA GLY A 33 -1.92 -7.85 -5.68
C GLY A 33 -0.86 -7.23 -4.76
N VAL A 34 -0.58 -5.94 -4.86
CA VAL A 34 0.51 -5.30 -4.12
C VAL A 34 0.13 -5.04 -2.66
N SER A 35 1.04 -5.33 -1.73
CA SER A 35 0.87 -5.03 -0.31
C SER A 35 2.03 -4.15 0.17
N PHE A 36 1.73 -3.10 0.93
CA PHE A 36 2.74 -2.18 1.44
C PHE A 36 2.26 -1.45 2.71
N GLU A 37 3.23 -0.93 3.45
CA GLU A 37 3.03 -0.16 4.66
C GLU A 37 3.76 1.18 4.54
N ILE A 38 3.15 2.26 5.03
CA ILE A 38 3.75 3.59 5.13
C ILE A 38 3.76 3.99 6.59
N GLU A 39 4.94 4.24 7.12
CA GLU A 39 5.13 4.82 8.45
C GLU A 39 4.97 6.35 8.40
N LYS A 40 4.56 6.95 9.52
CA LYS A 40 4.41 8.39 9.64
C LYS A 40 5.69 9.14 9.26
N GLY A 41 5.56 10.10 8.36
CA GLY A 41 6.69 10.91 7.87
C GLY A 41 7.51 10.24 6.75
N LYS A 42 7.13 9.05 6.28
CA LYS A 42 7.70 8.41 5.08
C LYS A 42 6.82 8.64 3.85
N THR A 43 7.45 8.54 2.68
CA THR A 43 6.79 8.54 1.37
C THR A 43 7.26 7.36 0.54
N THR A 44 6.33 6.76 -0.20
CA THR A 44 6.59 5.75 -1.24
C THR A 44 6.59 6.42 -2.62
N GLY A 45 7.45 5.95 -3.52
CA GLY A 45 7.60 6.46 -4.89
C GLY A 45 7.88 5.35 -5.89
#